data_AF-A0ABD1F3E9-F1
#
_entry.id   AF-A0ABD1F3E9-F1
#
_cell.length_a   1.000
_cell.length_b   1.000
_cell.length_c   1.000
_cell.angle_alpha   90.00
_cell.angle_beta   90.00
_cell.angle_gamma   90.00
#
_symmetry.space_group_name_H-M   'P 1'
#
loop_
_entity.id
_entity.type
_entity.pdbx_description
1 polymer ?
#
loop_
_entity_poly.entity_id
_entity_poly.type
_entity_poly.pdbx_seq_one_letter_code
_entity_poly.pdbx_strand_id
1 'polypeptide(L)'
;MELGDVIYNKTEYVETASGNKVSRQTILSGSQNIILQGKVIVQSEAIIRGDLANVKTGRYCVISKEAVLRPPYKKFSKGVAFFPLSIGDHVFIGEKTLINAAQIGNYVHIGKNCIIVMVFNMHLCIYRILLRLLPTIPLTTCHR
;
A
#
# COMPACT_ATOMS: atom_id res chain seq x y z
N MET A 1 6.55 17.08 7.59
CA MET A 1 5.25 16.81 6.94
C MET A 1 4.43 16.04 7.95
N GLU A 2 3.46 16.69 8.56
CA GLU A 2 2.73 16.18 9.72
C GLU A 2 1.74 15.11 9.25
N LEU A 3 1.91 13.89 9.74
CA LEU A 3 0.93 12.82 9.60
C LEU A 3 -0.29 13.28 10.41
N GLY A 4 -1.27 13.88 9.73
CA GLY A 4 -2.48 14.36 10.38
C GLY A 4 -3.08 13.26 11.24
N ASP A 5 -3.45 13.60 12.47
CA ASP A 5 -4.08 12.69 13.42
C ASP A 5 -5.32 12.09 12.78
N VAL A 6 -5.24 10.82 12.41
CA VAL A 6 -6.41 10.12 11.93
C VAL A 6 -7.22 9.73 13.16
N ILE A 7 -8.28 10.50 13.40
CA ILE A 7 -9.21 10.28 14.50
C ILE A 7 -9.96 8.97 14.20
N TYR A 8 -9.51 7.89 14.83
CA TYR A 8 -10.13 6.58 14.68
C TYR A 8 -11.15 6.34 15.78
N ASN A 9 -12.40 6.07 15.40
CA ASN A 9 -13.39 5.58 16.35
C ASN A 9 -13.09 4.12 16.67
N LYS A 10 -12.75 3.81 17.93
CA LYS A 10 -12.33 2.47 18.36
C LYS A 10 -13.38 1.39 18.04
N THR A 11 -14.65 1.78 17.96
CA THR A 11 -15.80 0.90 17.68
C THR A 11 -15.78 0.32 16.25
N GLU A 12 -15.21 1.05 15.29
CA GLU A 12 -15.21 0.67 13.88
C GLU A 12 -13.99 -0.16 13.48
N TYR A 13 -13.00 -0.27 14.36
CA TYR A 13 -11.75 -0.98 14.12
C TYR A 13 -11.68 -2.26 14.94
N VAL A 14 -11.17 -3.30 14.30
CA VAL A 14 -10.82 -4.57 14.92
C VAL A 14 -9.33 -4.53 15.23
N GLU A 15 -8.99 -4.69 16.51
CA GLU A 15 -7.60 -4.83 16.95
C GLU A 15 -7.27 -6.33 17.02
N THR A 16 -6.24 -6.75 16.30
CA THR A 16 -5.72 -8.13 16.35
C THR A 16 -4.65 -8.26 17.43
N ALA A 17 -4.37 -9.48 17.89
CA ALA A 17 -3.34 -9.77 18.90
C ALA A 17 -1.95 -9.24 18.52
N SER A 18 -1.65 -9.16 17.22
CA SER A 18 -0.40 -8.60 16.68
C SER A 18 -0.37 -7.06 16.66
N GLY A 19 -1.40 -6.40 17.20
CA GLY A 19 -1.53 -4.95 17.22
C GLY A 19 -1.92 -4.33 15.87
N ASN A 20 -2.44 -5.11 14.92
CA ASN A 20 -2.98 -4.53 13.68
C ASN A 20 -4.38 -3.99 13.94
N LYS A 21 -4.67 -2.82 13.37
CA LYS A 21 -5.97 -2.15 13.42
C LYS A 21 -6.60 -2.23 12.03
N VAL A 22 -7.69 -2.98 11.91
CA VAL A 22 -8.36 -3.18 10.62
C VAL A 22 -9.80 -2.68 10.73
N SER A 23 -10.20 -1.73 9.88
CA SER A 23 -11.59 -1.26 9.85
C SER A 23 -12.54 -2.37 9.40
N ARG A 24 -13.73 -2.43 10.01
CA ARG A 24 -14.80 -3.39 9.67
C ARG A 24 -15.37 -3.19 8.27
N GLN A 25 -15.22 -1.98 7.71
CA GLN A 25 -15.70 -1.64 6.36
C GLN A 25 -14.69 -2.00 5.26
N THR A 26 -13.58 -2.64 5.60
CA THR A 26 -12.55 -3.02 4.63
C THR A 26 -12.92 -4.30 3.91
N ILE A 27 -12.50 -4.39 2.65
CA ILE A 27 -12.69 -5.58 1.83
C ILE A 27 -11.35 -6.29 1.72
N LEU A 28 -11.23 -7.40 2.45
CA LEU A 28 -10.07 -8.28 2.41
C LEU A 28 -10.45 -9.55 1.66
N SER A 29 -9.94 -9.72 0.45
CA SER A 29 -10.14 -10.94 -0.34
C SER A 29 -8.96 -11.89 -0.15
N GLY A 30 -9.21 -13.18 0.07
CA GLY A 30 -8.14 -14.17 0.24
C GLY A 30 -7.34 -13.96 1.52
N SER A 31 -7.99 -13.97 2.68
CA SER A 31 -7.35 -13.76 3.99
C SER A 31 -6.18 -14.73 4.25
N GLN A 32 -6.21 -15.96 3.72
CA GLN A 32 -5.06 -16.89 3.82
C GLN A 32 -3.78 -16.38 3.12
N ASN A 33 -3.93 -15.47 2.17
CA ASN A 33 -2.86 -14.90 1.36
C ASN A 33 -2.49 -13.47 1.80
N ILE A 34 -3.08 -12.97 2.89
CA ILE A 34 -2.79 -11.63 3.43
C ILE A 34 -1.97 -11.79 4.70
N ILE A 35 -0.74 -11.29 4.67
CA ILE A 35 0.19 -11.36 5.80
C ILE A 35 0.44 -9.94 6.30
N LEU A 36 0.03 -9.66 7.54
CA LEU A 36 0.24 -8.37 8.20
C LEU A 36 1.31 -8.52 9.29
N GLN A 37 2.46 -7.84 9.18
CA GLN A 37 3.60 -8.03 10.09
C GLN A 37 3.51 -7.29 11.45
N GLY A 38 2.33 -6.88 11.88
CA GLY A 38 2.12 -6.25 13.19
C GLY A 38 2.16 -4.72 13.12
N LYS A 39 1.29 -4.07 13.90
CA LYS A 39 1.07 -2.60 13.88
C LYS A 39 0.72 -2.03 12.51
N VAL A 40 0.01 -2.80 11.68
CA VAL A 40 -0.57 -2.30 10.42
C VAL A 40 -1.91 -1.62 10.71
N ILE A 41 -2.13 -0.45 10.13
CA ILE A 41 -3.39 0.29 10.23
C ILE A 41 -4.05 0.27 8.85
N VAL A 42 -5.25 -0.30 8.77
CA VAL A 42 -6.07 -0.35 7.55
C VAL A 42 -7.33 0.47 7.78
N GLN A 43 -7.43 1.60 7.08
CA GLN A 43 -8.58 2.50 7.15
C GLN A 43 -9.80 1.92 6.42
N SER A 44 -10.97 2.50 6.68
CA SER A 44 -12.24 2.13 6.05
C SER A 44 -12.18 2.13 4.52
N GLU A 45 -12.98 1.27 3.90
CA GLU A 45 -13.13 1.19 2.43
C GLU A 45 -11.83 0.83 1.68
N ALA A 46 -10.76 0.47 2.38
CA ALA A 46 -9.58 -0.09 1.76
C ALA A 46 -9.89 -1.50 1.21
N ILE A 47 -9.38 -1.76 0.01
CA ILE A 47 -9.60 -3.00 -0.72
C ILE A 47 -8.25 -3.69 -0.89
N ILE A 48 -8.09 -4.86 -0.28
CA ILE A 48 -6.88 -5.69 -0.42
C ILE A 48 -7.26 -6.99 -1.12
N ARG A 49 -6.79 -7.15 -2.36
CA ARG A 49 -7.03 -8.35 -3.16
C ARG A 49 -5.92 -9.38 -2.98
N GLY A 50 -6.04 -10.23 -1.98
CA GLY A 50 -5.19 -11.41 -1.79
C GLY A 50 -5.69 -12.67 -2.51
N ASP A 51 -6.82 -12.61 -3.21
CA ASP A 51 -7.41 -13.74 -3.94
C ASP A 51 -6.55 -14.19 -5.13
N LEU A 52 -5.88 -13.25 -5.81
CA LEU A 52 -5.08 -13.52 -7.01
C LEU A 52 -3.61 -13.85 -6.71
N ALA A 53 -3.05 -13.24 -5.67
CA ALA A 53 -1.65 -13.44 -5.28
C ALA A 53 -1.45 -13.13 -3.80
N ASN A 54 -0.31 -13.56 -3.26
CA ASN A 54 0.05 -13.27 -1.89
C ASN A 54 0.32 -11.76 -1.69
N VAL A 55 -0.30 -11.17 -0.67
CA VAL A 55 -0.09 -9.77 -0.26
C VAL A 55 0.59 -9.76 1.09
N LYS A 56 1.80 -9.20 1.13
CA LYS A 56 2.60 -9.06 2.34
C LYS A 56 2.69 -7.60 2.71
N THR A 57 2.36 -7.29 3.95
CA THR A 57 2.47 -5.95 4.52
C THR A 57 3.48 -5.94 5.65
N GLY A 58 4.50 -5.10 5.56
CA GLY A 58 5.52 -4.90 6.58
C GLY A 58 4.99 -4.21 7.85
N ARG A 59 5.90 -3.92 8.78
CA ARG A 59 5.57 -3.31 10.07
C ARG A 59 5.29 -1.82 9.93
N TYR A 60 4.43 -1.29 10.79
CA TYR A 60 4.11 0.16 10.83
C TYR A 60 3.61 0.70 9.48
N CYS A 61 2.85 -0.12 8.74
CA CYS A 61 2.24 0.31 7.49
C CYS A 61 0.88 0.96 7.76
N VAL A 62 0.60 2.06 7.07
CA VAL A 62 -0.68 2.77 7.13
C VAL A 62 -1.30 2.77 5.75
N ILE A 63 -2.44 2.09 5.63
CA ILE A 63 -3.26 2.04 4.43
C ILE A 63 -4.43 3.00 4.63
N SER A 64 -4.44 4.11 3.88
CA SER A 64 -5.50 5.09 4.00
C SER A 64 -6.81 4.65 3.33
N LYS A 65 -7.85 5.46 3.54
CA LYS A 65 -9.21 5.24 3.06
C LYS A 65 -9.26 5.06 1.53
N GLU A 66 -10.12 4.15 1.05
CA GLU A 66 -10.32 3.86 -0.39
C GLU A 66 -9.05 3.42 -1.15
N ALA A 67 -7.97 3.02 -0.45
CA ALA A 67 -6.79 2.50 -1.11
C ALA A 67 -7.06 1.09 -1.67
N VAL A 68 -6.67 0.87 -2.93
CA VAL A 68 -6.85 -0.42 -3.60
C VAL A 68 -5.50 -1.08 -3.85
N LEU A 69 -5.29 -2.20 -3.19
CA LEU A 69 -4.12 -3.04 -3.35
C LEU A 69 -4.47 -4.20 -4.29
N ARG A 70 -3.95 -4.10 -5.51
CA ARG A 70 -4.11 -5.09 -6.56
C ARG A 70 -2.75 -5.74 -6.83
N PRO A 71 -2.62 -7.07 -6.70
CA PRO A 71 -1.43 -7.75 -7.16
C PRO A 71 -1.24 -7.56 -8.68
N PRO A 72 -0.02 -7.26 -9.14
CA PRO A 72 0.26 -7.13 -10.56
C PRO A 72 0.23 -8.51 -11.22
N TYR A 73 -0.40 -8.57 -12.40
CA TYR A 73 -0.40 -9.74 -13.25
C TYR A 73 0.27 -9.40 -14.58
N LYS A 74 1.08 -10.32 -15.09
CA LYS A 74 1.67 -10.23 -16.42
C LYS A 74 1.01 -11.26 -17.32
N LYS A 75 0.40 -10.78 -18.42
CA LYS A 75 -0.11 -11.65 -19.47
C LYS A 75 1.07 -12.10 -20.32
N PHE A 76 1.35 -13.40 -20.30
CA PHE A 76 2.22 -14.05 -21.28
C PHE A 76 1.35 -14.72 -22.34
N SER A 77 1.90 -14.90 -23.54
CA SER A 77 1.19 -15.53 -24.67
C SER A 77 0.68 -16.95 -24.37
N LYS A 78 1.16 -17.61 -23.31
CA LYS A 78 0.76 -18.98 -22.88
C LYS A 78 0.11 -19.02 -21.49
N GLY A 79 -0.16 -17.88 -20.83
CA GLY A 79 -0.77 -17.86 -19.50
C GLY A 79 -0.64 -16.54 -18.76
N VAL A 80 -1.28 -16.43 -17.59
CA VAL A 80 -1.17 -15.29 -16.69
C VAL A 80 -0.29 -15.65 -15.49
N ALA A 81 0.76 -14.87 -15.25
CA ALA A 81 1.58 -15.00 -14.06
C ALA A 81 1.22 -13.87 -13.08
N PHE A 82 0.87 -14.25 -11.85
CA PHE A 82 0.62 -13.32 -10.76
C PHE A 82 1.87 -13.20 -9.92
N PHE A 83 2.29 -11.96 -9.65
CA PHE A 83 3.40 -11.70 -8.73
C PHE A 83 2.84 -11.30 -7.38
N PRO A 84 3.44 -11.78 -6.27
CA PRO A 84 3.04 -11.36 -4.94
C PRO A 84 3.32 -9.86 -4.77
N LEU A 85 2.43 -9.16 -4.08
CA LEU A 85 2.61 -7.77 -3.67
C LEU A 85 3.30 -7.77 -2.31
N SER A 86 4.49 -7.15 -2.22
CA SER A 86 5.23 -7.02 -0.95
C SER A 86 5.42 -5.56 -0.59
N ILE A 87 4.94 -5.15 0.59
CA ILE A 87 5.07 -3.80 1.13
C ILE A 87 6.10 -3.84 2.26
N GLY A 88 7.06 -2.92 2.22
CA GLY A 88 8.09 -2.77 3.25
C GLY A 88 7.58 -2.24 4.60
N ASP A 89 8.53 -1.97 5.49
CA ASP A 89 8.28 -1.35 6.79
C ASP A 89 8.14 0.17 6.69
N HIS A 90 7.33 0.78 7.56
CA HIS A 90 7.08 2.23 7.61
C HIS A 90 6.60 2.82 6.26
N VAL A 91 5.59 2.19 5.67
CA VAL A 91 4.98 2.67 4.43
C VAL A 91 3.70 3.41 4.73
N PHE A 92 3.55 4.60 4.13
CA PHE A 92 2.32 5.38 4.17
C PHE A 92 1.67 5.38 2.79
N ILE A 93 0.44 4.88 2.71
CA ILE A 93 -0.37 4.87 1.49
C ILE A 93 -1.48 5.89 1.66
N GLY A 94 -1.49 6.93 0.82
CA GLY A 94 -2.51 7.96 0.84
C GLY A 94 -3.87 7.49 0.33
N GLU A 95 -4.89 8.29 0.62
CA GLU A 95 -6.30 7.99 0.28
C GLU A 95 -6.50 7.84 -1.22
N LYS A 96 -7.47 7.02 -1.64
CA LYS A 96 -7.83 6.81 -3.07
C LYS A 96 -6.64 6.40 -3.95
N THR A 97 -5.63 5.78 -3.35
CA THR A 97 -4.44 5.34 -4.07
C THR A 97 -4.65 3.95 -4.67
N LEU A 98 -4.27 3.79 -5.94
CA LEU A 98 -4.25 2.49 -6.60
C LEU A 98 -2.82 1.96 -6.63
N ILE A 99 -2.59 0.81 -6.00
CA ILE A 99 -1.29 0.15 -5.97
C ILE A 99 -1.32 -1.07 -6.87
N ASN A 100 -0.46 -1.04 -7.90
CA ASN A 100 -0.23 -2.13 -8.83
C ASN A 100 1.29 -2.32 -9.02
N ALA A 101 1.99 -2.59 -7.91
CA ALA A 101 3.43 -2.80 -7.84
C ALA A 101 3.74 -4.22 -7.33
N ALA A 102 4.89 -4.81 -7.70
CA ALA A 102 5.31 -6.09 -7.13
C ALA A 102 5.90 -5.89 -5.73
N GLN A 103 6.67 -4.82 -5.54
CA GLN A 103 7.33 -4.53 -4.28
C GLN A 103 7.38 -3.03 -4.00
N ILE A 104 7.04 -2.63 -2.78
CA ILE A 104 7.24 -1.30 -2.23
C ILE A 104 8.36 -1.39 -1.19
N GLY A 105 9.33 -0.48 -1.25
CA GLY A 105 10.44 -0.42 -0.31
C GLY A 105 10.03 0.00 1.11
N ASN A 106 11.01 0.12 1.99
CA ASN A 106 10.82 0.63 3.34
C ASN A 106 10.84 2.17 3.34
N TYR A 107 10.16 2.81 4.30
CA TYR A 107 10.10 4.26 4.46
C TYR A 107 9.56 5.01 3.23
N VAL A 108 8.57 4.41 2.56
CA VAL A 108 7.95 4.99 1.37
C VAL A 108 6.69 5.75 1.77
N HIS A 109 6.62 7.01 1.34
CA HIS A 109 5.43 7.84 1.48
C HIS A 109 4.76 8.02 0.13
N ILE A 110 3.50 7.60 0.05
CA ILE A 110 2.67 7.72 -1.14
C ILE A 110 1.59 8.77 -0.82
N GLY A 111 1.49 9.77 -1.67
CA GLY A 111 0.48 10.83 -1.55
C GLY A 111 -0.93 10.33 -1.79
N LYS A 112 -1.90 11.23 -1.64
CA LYS A 112 -3.31 10.95 -1.92
C LYS A 112 -3.56 10.92 -3.43
N ASN A 113 -4.52 10.10 -3.86
CA ASN A 113 -4.98 9.98 -5.23
C ASN A 113 -3.84 9.61 -6.21
N CYS A 114 -2.84 8.87 -5.71
CA CYS A 114 -1.72 8.40 -6.50
C CYS A 114 -2.08 7.08 -7.20
N ILE A 115 -1.55 6.88 -8.39
CA ILE A 115 -1.67 5.60 -9.11
C ILE A 115 -0.26 5.08 -9.30
N ILE A 116 0.08 4.01 -8.58
CA ILE A 116 1.35 3.32 -8.72
C ILE A 116 1.14 2.22 -9.76
N VAL A 117 1.62 2.48 -10.97
CA VAL A 117 1.68 1.48 -12.04
C VAL A 117 3.11 1.02 -12.18
N MET A 118 3.29 -0.31 -12.17
CA MET A 118 4.59 -0.97 -12.26
C MET A 118 5.54 -0.36 -13.29
N VAL A 119 6.74 0.01 -12.83
CA VAL A 119 7.99 -0.11 -13.60
C VAL A 119 8.87 -1.09 -12.84
N PHE A 120 9.24 -2.19 -13.49
CA PHE A 120 10.11 -3.22 -12.96
C PHE A 120 11.55 -2.67 -12.93
N ASN A 121 12.04 -2.17 -11.78
CA ASN A 121 13.49 -2.12 -11.52
C ASN A 121 13.80 -1.88 -10.04
N MET A 122 14.47 -2.88 -9.46
CA MET A 122 14.84 -3.06 -8.05
C MET A 122 16.08 -2.23 -7.64
N HIS A 123 16.23 -0.99 -8.13
CA HIS A 123 17.40 -0.17 -7.71
C HIS A 123 17.20 1.34 -7.60
N LEU A 124 16.03 1.92 -7.93
CA LEU A 124 15.95 3.40 -8.01
C LEU A 124 14.58 4.04 -7.72
N CYS A 125 13.67 3.35 -7.02
CA CYS A 125 12.29 3.85 -6.87
C CYS A 125 12.03 4.64 -5.57
N ILE A 126 12.95 5.55 -5.17
CA ILE A 126 12.61 6.61 -4.20
C ILE A 126 12.14 7.89 -4.92
N TYR A 127 12.43 8.08 -6.22
CA TYR A 127 12.29 9.40 -6.85
C TYR A 127 11.17 9.59 -7.90
N ARG A 128 10.32 8.60 -8.20
CA ARG A 128 9.38 8.71 -9.34
C ARG A 128 7.91 8.41 -9.00
N ILE A 129 7.41 8.93 -7.88
CA ILE A 129 5.96 9.00 -7.60
C ILE A 129 5.41 10.44 -7.60
N LEU A 130 6.22 11.42 -8.02
CA LEU A 130 5.79 12.81 -8.26
C LEU A 130 5.54 13.10 -9.75
N LEU A 131 4.96 12.17 -10.51
CA LEU A 131 4.77 12.39 -11.95
C LEU A 131 3.35 12.07 -12.44
N ARG A 132 2.33 12.63 -11.79
CA ARG A 132 1.05 12.81 -12.51
C ARG A 132 0.13 13.94 -12.07
N LEU A 133 0.45 14.73 -11.05
CA LEU A 133 -0.35 15.91 -10.71
C LEU A 133 0.57 17.08 -10.34
N LEU A 134 0.69 18.02 -11.28
CA LEU A 134 1.32 19.35 -11.24
C LEU A 134 2.77 19.48 -11.76
N PRO A 135 3.02 20.39 -12.74
CA PRO A 135 4.33 20.84 -13.14
C PRO A 135 4.76 22.03 -12.26
N THR A 136 4.84 21.88 -10.95
CA THR A 136 5.44 22.89 -10.09
C THR A 136 5.85 22.24 -8.78
N ILE A 137 6.93 22.75 -8.22
CA ILE A 137 7.52 22.47 -6.90
C ILE A 137 8.73 21.50 -6.96
N PRO A 138 9.93 21.98 -6.59
CA PRO A 138 11.18 21.26 -6.75
C PRO A 138 11.37 20.16 -5.69
N LEU A 139 12.02 19.10 -6.14
CA LEU A 139 12.54 17.97 -5.38
C LEU A 139 13.40 18.44 -4.19
N THR A 140 12.90 18.33 -2.96
CA THR A 140 13.78 18.33 -1.78
C THR A 140 14.25 16.92 -1.51
N THR A 141 15.38 16.59 -2.15
CA THR A 141 16.56 15.94 -1.54
C THR A 141 16.30 15.02 -0.34
N CYS A 142 16.19 13.73 -0.62
CA CYS A 142 16.63 12.69 0.29
C CYS A 142 18.18 12.61 0.17
N HIS A 143 18.88 13.25 1.10
CA HIS A 143 20.34 13.17 1.26
C HIS A 143 20.63 12.32 2.50
N ARG A 144 21.50 11.31 2.31
CA ARG A 144 22.27 10.49 3.28
C ARG A 144 21.68 10.21 4.66
#